data_AF-A0A9D7D4K7-F1
#
_entry.id   AF-A0A9D7D4K7-F1
#
_cell.length_a   1.000
_cell.length_b   1.000
_cell.length_c   1.000
_cell.angle_alpha   90.00
_cell.angle_beta   90.00
_cell.angle_gamma   90.00
#
_symmetry.space_group_name_H-M   'P 1'
#
loop_
_entity.id
_entity.type
_entity.pdbx_description
1 polymer ?
#
loop_
_entity_poly.entity_id
_entity_poly.type
_entity_poly.pdbx_seq_one_letter_code
_entity_poly.pdbx_strand_id
1 'polypeptide(L)'
;MASLTGADIDSFEIANRTVGGPDARHLRAVAAVTARDIIGSRSRRFDPISSSAESLAKTNLDTLLGGPMPGQRIQGVEACVQALHTMVSNMGTALNKIVRTYRREDIIRAALEAGQSATYEEEAWRRSYRAQLGLHGDTPDVRRVAYEQTLRINAVRMSSRIVAEMAAAQTRPKGRLVPGAADMIELMTAASTLVHLAETANEIEAGLTPPSITFSPGGDVLTRREFSDVIQTPMSKMMSDAHVDFQIARRPDVPAEAPDVDPLFKRAVEAEFGVSIEAPLRSRKHSPGLASRPAASQLRCLVRSSRASSCVTRAYRERPRNVFSSACCCAYGPGGRKRQRA
;
A
#
# COMPACT_ATOMS: atom_id res chain seq x y z
N MET A 1 -37.38 21.78 11.66
CA MET A 1 -37.91 20.61 10.91
C MET A 1 -38.70 21.14 9.73
N ALA A 2 -38.08 21.21 8.55
CA ALA A 2 -38.76 21.66 7.34
C ALA A 2 -39.52 20.47 6.72
N SER A 3 -40.83 20.65 6.54
CA SER A 3 -41.72 19.71 5.86
C SER A 3 -41.38 19.68 4.37
N LEU A 4 -40.92 18.53 3.88
CA LEU A 4 -40.72 18.28 2.44
C LEU A 4 -42.03 17.74 1.86
N THR A 5 -42.91 18.65 1.45
CA THR A 5 -44.10 18.33 0.64
C THR A 5 -43.75 18.32 -0.84
N GLY A 6 -43.82 17.16 -1.48
CA GLY A 6 -44.44 17.00 -2.80
C GLY A 6 -43.73 17.51 -4.06
N ALA A 7 -42.44 17.84 -4.04
CA ALA A 7 -41.67 17.94 -5.29
C ALA A 7 -41.14 16.54 -5.65
N ASP A 8 -41.20 16.16 -6.94
CA ASP A 8 -40.46 15.05 -7.53
C ASP A 8 -38.95 15.29 -7.30
N ILE A 9 -38.47 14.99 -6.09
CA ILE A 9 -37.03 14.97 -5.84
C ILE A 9 -36.55 13.69 -6.49
N ASP A 10 -35.82 13.85 -7.59
CA ASP A 10 -35.22 12.74 -8.32
C ASP A 10 -34.45 11.89 -7.31
N SER A 11 -34.88 10.63 -7.17
CA SER A 11 -34.22 9.64 -6.33
C SER A 11 -32.72 9.55 -6.62
N PHE A 12 -32.31 9.88 -7.84
CA PHE A 12 -30.91 9.98 -8.25
C PHE A 12 -30.19 11.22 -7.66
N GLU A 13 -30.88 12.35 -7.54
CA GLU A 13 -30.36 13.55 -6.88
C GLU A 13 -30.16 13.31 -5.37
N ILE A 14 -31.12 12.66 -4.71
CA ILE A 14 -30.98 12.25 -3.30
C ILE A 14 -29.84 11.26 -3.14
N ALA A 15 -29.75 10.25 -4.02
CA ALA A 15 -28.66 9.28 -3.99
C ALA A 15 -27.31 9.99 -4.22
N ASN A 16 -27.18 10.88 -5.19
CA ASN A 16 -25.93 11.60 -5.41
C ASN A 16 -25.54 12.51 -4.25
N ARG A 17 -26.51 13.21 -3.64
CA ARG A 17 -26.26 14.01 -2.42
C ARG A 17 -25.88 13.15 -1.22
N THR A 18 -26.42 11.94 -1.12
CA THR A 18 -26.17 11.04 0.02
C THR A 18 -24.88 10.24 -0.15
N VAL A 19 -24.55 9.82 -1.38
CA VAL A 19 -23.43 8.91 -1.67
C VAL A 19 -22.19 9.63 -2.23
N GLY A 20 -22.31 10.87 -2.74
CA GLY A 20 -21.17 11.67 -3.23
C GLY A 20 -20.95 11.61 -4.76
N GLY A 21 -21.96 11.20 -5.53
CA GLY A 21 -21.90 11.12 -7.00
C GLY A 21 -21.24 9.83 -7.54
N PRO A 22 -21.05 9.73 -8.88
CA PRO A 22 -20.66 8.49 -9.56
C PRO A 22 -19.22 8.01 -9.26
N ASP A 23 -18.39 8.92 -8.76
CA ASP A 23 -17.02 8.64 -8.35
C ASP A 23 -16.95 8.11 -6.91
N ALA A 24 -17.91 8.43 -6.04
CA ALA A 24 -17.90 8.07 -4.63
C ALA A 24 -18.26 6.58 -4.41
N ARG A 25 -17.24 5.71 -4.48
CA ARG A 25 -17.38 4.25 -4.40
C ARG A 25 -16.69 3.69 -3.15
N HIS A 26 -17.49 3.15 -2.22
CA HIS A 26 -17.02 2.48 -1.01
C HIS A 26 -16.49 1.06 -1.28
N LEU A 27 -17.02 0.37 -2.30
CA LEU A 27 -16.54 -0.94 -2.77
C LEU A 27 -15.85 -0.82 -4.13
N ARG A 28 -14.70 -1.49 -4.26
CA ARG A 28 -13.87 -1.47 -5.47
C ARG A 28 -13.49 -2.89 -5.86
N ALA A 29 -14.13 -3.39 -6.91
CA ALA A 29 -13.64 -4.53 -7.65
C ALA A 29 -12.83 -4.00 -8.83
N VAL A 30 -11.52 -4.27 -8.85
CA VAL A 30 -10.64 -3.93 -9.96
C VAL A 30 -10.32 -5.23 -10.69
N ALA A 31 -10.63 -5.29 -11.98
CA ALA A 31 -10.22 -6.42 -12.80
C ALA A 31 -8.69 -6.45 -12.90
N ALA A 32 -8.10 -7.64 -12.74
CA ALA A 32 -6.68 -7.82 -12.96
C ALA A 32 -6.42 -7.86 -14.48
N VAL A 33 -6.10 -6.71 -15.06
CA VAL A 33 -5.92 -6.57 -16.52
C VAL A 33 -4.45 -6.66 -16.90
N THR A 34 -3.56 -6.09 -16.08
CA THR A 34 -2.13 -6.08 -16.37
C THR A 34 -1.42 -7.28 -15.74
N ALA A 35 -0.27 -7.68 -16.29
CA ALA A 35 0.57 -8.69 -15.67
C ALA A 35 0.92 -8.33 -14.21
N ARG A 36 1.09 -7.04 -13.93
CA ARG A 36 1.34 -6.52 -12.58
C ARG A 36 0.15 -6.75 -11.65
N ASP A 37 -1.09 -6.64 -12.13
CA ASP A 37 -2.27 -6.96 -11.32
C ASP A 37 -2.33 -8.44 -10.98
N ILE A 38 -2.00 -9.29 -11.95
CA ILE A 38 -2.00 -10.75 -11.77
C ILE A 38 -0.90 -11.17 -10.79
N ILE A 39 0.30 -10.58 -10.91
CA ILE A 39 1.41 -10.84 -10.01
C ILE A 39 1.12 -10.26 -8.62
N GLY A 40 0.76 -8.98 -8.55
CA GLY A 40 0.50 -8.26 -7.30
C GLY A 40 -0.63 -8.86 -6.47
N SER A 41 -1.70 -9.36 -7.10
CA SER A 41 -2.78 -10.07 -6.41
C SER A 41 -2.35 -11.40 -5.78
N ARG A 42 -1.19 -11.94 -6.18
CA ARG A 42 -0.60 -13.18 -5.63
C ARG A 42 0.63 -12.91 -4.74
N SER A 43 1.16 -11.69 -4.78
CA SER A 43 2.28 -11.26 -3.96
C SER A 43 1.87 -11.13 -2.49
N ARG A 44 2.87 -11.05 -1.60
CA ARG A 44 2.63 -10.63 -0.22
C ARG A 44 1.97 -9.24 -0.19
N ARG A 45 1.14 -9.03 0.82
CA ARG A 45 0.54 -7.73 1.11
C ARG A 45 1.66 -6.71 1.33
N PHE A 46 1.44 -5.50 0.85
CA PHE A 46 2.31 -4.36 1.15
C PHE A 46 2.43 -4.18 2.67
N ASP A 47 3.68 -4.10 3.13
CA ASP A 47 4.03 -3.92 4.53
C ASP A 47 4.94 -2.68 4.64
N PRO A 48 4.42 -1.54 5.15
CA PRO A 48 5.20 -0.33 5.25
C PRO A 48 6.28 -0.46 6.33
N ILE A 49 7.38 0.27 6.16
CA ILE A 49 8.36 0.45 7.24
C ILE A 49 7.65 1.12 8.42
N SER A 50 7.65 0.45 9.57
CA SER A 50 6.99 0.95 10.78
C SER A 50 7.85 1.99 11.49
N SER A 51 7.20 2.96 12.13
CA SER A 51 7.90 3.96 12.96
C SER A 51 8.70 3.33 14.12
N SER A 52 8.24 2.18 14.63
CA SER A 52 8.98 1.38 15.60
C SER A 52 10.28 0.83 15.04
N ALA A 53 10.26 0.32 13.80
CA ALA A 53 11.47 -0.17 13.14
C ALA A 53 12.45 0.98 12.88
N GLU A 54 11.96 2.14 12.42
CA GLU A 54 12.78 3.35 12.24
C GLU A 54 13.45 3.78 13.54
N SER A 55 12.70 3.78 14.64
CA SER A 55 13.23 4.14 15.96
C SER A 55 14.29 3.15 16.41
N LEU A 56 14.06 1.84 16.23
CA LEU A 56 15.04 0.80 16.57
C LEU A 56 16.31 0.90 15.73
N ALA A 57 16.18 1.16 14.42
CA ALA A 57 17.33 1.33 13.54
C ALA A 57 18.20 2.51 14.00
N LYS A 58 17.58 3.61 14.43
CA LYS A 58 18.27 4.78 14.99
C LYS A 58 18.98 4.49 16.31
N THR A 59 18.33 3.76 17.23
CA THR A 59 18.96 3.38 18.51
C THR A 59 20.18 2.49 18.30
N ASN A 60 20.13 1.61 17.31
CA ASN A 60 21.26 0.75 16.97
C ASN A 60 22.42 1.51 16.30
N LEU A 61 22.24 2.74 15.82
CA LEU A 61 23.34 3.56 15.26
C LEU A 61 24.40 3.86 16.33
N ASP A 62 24.00 4.11 17.57
CA ASP A 62 24.95 4.42 18.65
C ASP A 62 25.85 3.20 18.95
N THR A 63 25.22 2.02 19.05
CA THR A 63 25.90 0.76 19.39
C THR A 63 26.70 0.16 18.22
N LEU A 64 26.25 0.34 16.96
CA LEU A 64 26.89 -0.24 15.78
C LEU A 64 28.02 0.63 15.22
N LEU A 65 28.01 1.95 15.48
CA LEU A 65 28.93 2.88 14.79
C LEU A 65 30.10 3.35 15.65
N GLY A 66 30.18 2.93 16.92
CA GLY A 66 31.16 3.48 17.87
C GLY A 66 30.98 4.99 18.00
N GLY A 67 29.71 5.40 18.07
CA GLY A 67 29.29 6.76 17.83
C GLY A 67 29.83 7.77 18.85
N PRO A 68 29.94 9.05 18.46
CA PRO A 68 30.20 10.16 19.38
C PRO A 68 29.21 10.16 20.56
N MET A 69 29.65 10.60 21.74
CA MET A 69 28.86 10.50 22.97
C MET A 69 27.50 11.21 22.85
N PRO A 70 26.43 10.73 23.53
CA PRO A 70 25.15 11.42 23.60
C PRO A 70 25.30 12.91 23.89
N GLY A 71 24.64 13.75 23.09
CA GLY A 71 24.71 15.22 23.21
C GLY A 71 25.96 15.86 22.61
N GLN A 72 26.89 15.07 22.05
CA GLN A 72 28.02 15.61 21.31
C GLN A 72 27.52 16.42 20.11
N ARG A 73 28.10 17.59 19.93
CA ARG A 73 27.84 18.49 18.81
C ARG A 73 29.10 18.60 17.97
N ILE A 74 28.96 18.37 16.67
CA ILE A 74 30.04 18.56 15.70
C ILE A 74 29.65 19.76 14.83
N GLN A 75 30.62 20.64 14.58
CA GLN A 75 30.44 21.87 13.81
C GLN A 75 31.53 21.97 12.74
N GLY A 76 31.19 22.65 11.63
CA GLY A 76 32.08 22.83 10.50
C GLY A 76 31.84 21.76 9.43
N VAL A 77 31.94 22.15 8.16
CA VAL A 77 31.58 21.33 7.01
C VAL A 77 32.40 20.04 7.00
N GLU A 78 33.73 20.16 7.03
CA GLU A 78 34.66 19.03 6.95
C GLU A 78 34.44 18.01 8.09
N ALA A 79 34.34 18.48 9.33
CA ALA A 79 34.14 17.61 10.49
C ALA A 79 32.77 16.91 10.46
N CYS A 80 31.69 17.61 10.04
CA CYS A 80 30.37 17.01 9.91
C CYS A 80 30.33 15.95 8.81
N VAL A 81 30.87 16.27 7.63
CA VAL A 81 30.90 15.35 6.48
C VAL A 81 31.74 14.11 6.81
N GLN A 82 32.91 14.29 7.43
CA GLN A 82 33.76 13.17 7.85
C GLN A 82 33.06 12.25 8.86
N ALA A 83 32.35 12.83 9.84
CA ALA A 83 31.58 12.06 10.81
C ALA A 83 30.46 11.25 10.11
N LEU A 84 29.68 11.88 9.24
CA LEU A 84 28.60 11.22 8.51
C LEU A 84 29.13 10.13 7.56
N HIS A 85 30.22 10.36 6.84
CA HIS A 85 30.85 9.33 6.00
C HIS A 85 31.36 8.14 6.81
N THR A 86 31.92 8.39 8.00
CA THR A 86 32.34 7.33 8.91
C THR A 86 31.13 6.50 9.36
N MET A 87 30.03 7.14 9.71
CA MET A 87 28.77 6.47 10.04
C MET A 87 28.22 5.64 8.88
N VAL A 88 28.18 6.21 7.68
CA VAL A 88 27.73 5.50 6.46
C VAL A 88 28.60 4.27 6.21
N SER A 89 29.93 4.39 6.32
CA SER A 89 30.87 3.28 6.12
C SER A 89 30.67 2.16 7.17
N ASN A 90 30.56 2.54 8.45
CA ASN A 90 30.35 1.59 9.55
C ASN A 90 28.99 0.88 9.41
N MET A 91 27.92 1.63 9.09
CA MET A 91 26.58 1.09 8.90
C MET A 91 26.52 0.17 7.67
N GLY A 92 27.13 0.57 6.56
CA GLY A 92 27.24 -0.26 5.36
C GLY A 92 27.99 -1.56 5.64
N THR A 93 29.08 -1.50 6.41
CA THR A 93 29.83 -2.69 6.83
C THR A 93 29.00 -3.62 7.71
N ALA A 94 28.27 -3.07 8.69
CA ALA A 94 27.37 -3.84 9.55
C ALA A 94 26.25 -4.51 8.75
N LEU A 95 25.59 -3.77 7.85
CA LEU A 95 24.55 -4.30 6.97
C LEU A 95 25.09 -5.39 6.04
N ASN A 96 26.27 -5.18 5.44
CA ASN A 96 26.91 -6.19 4.61
C ASN A 96 27.18 -7.48 5.40
N LYS A 97 27.58 -7.38 6.67
CA LYS A 97 27.78 -8.54 7.55
C LYS A 97 26.48 -9.31 7.78
N ILE A 98 25.37 -8.60 8.03
CA ILE A 98 24.04 -9.21 8.23
C ILE A 98 23.56 -9.86 6.93
N VAL A 99 23.57 -9.12 5.82
CA VAL A 99 23.14 -9.59 4.50
C VAL A 99 23.88 -10.88 4.09
N ARG A 100 25.19 -10.96 4.35
CA ARG A 100 26.04 -12.15 4.07
C ARG A 100 25.58 -13.45 4.74
N THR A 101 24.78 -13.38 5.80
CA THR A 101 24.29 -14.58 6.53
C THR A 101 23.15 -15.29 5.79
N TYR A 102 22.40 -14.56 4.98
CA TYR A 102 21.25 -15.07 4.23
C TYR A 102 21.65 -15.79 2.95
N ARG A 103 20.77 -16.69 2.52
CA ARG A 103 20.83 -17.32 1.19
C ARG A 103 20.52 -16.27 0.12
N ARG A 104 21.46 -16.08 -0.82
CA ARG A 104 21.37 -15.09 -1.91
C ARG A 104 20.00 -15.05 -2.57
N GLU A 105 19.52 -16.20 -3.03
CA GLU A 105 18.27 -16.28 -3.78
C GLU A 105 17.06 -15.86 -2.94
N ASP A 106 17.02 -16.30 -1.68
CA ASP A 106 15.87 -16.06 -0.79
C ASP A 106 15.77 -14.58 -0.40
N ILE A 107 16.90 -13.92 -0.10
CA ILE A 107 16.90 -12.49 0.23
C ILE A 107 16.64 -11.59 -0.98
N ILE A 108 17.19 -11.91 -2.15
CA ILE A 108 16.90 -11.16 -3.37
C ILE A 108 15.42 -11.32 -3.72
N ARG A 109 14.87 -12.53 -3.64
CA ARG A 109 13.46 -12.78 -3.88
C ARG A 109 12.58 -12.00 -2.91
N ALA A 110 12.86 -12.06 -1.61
CA ALA A 110 12.10 -11.32 -0.61
C ALA A 110 12.14 -9.80 -0.83
N ALA A 111 13.29 -9.25 -1.20
CA ALA A 111 13.45 -7.84 -1.55
C ALA A 111 12.64 -7.47 -2.80
N LEU A 112 12.70 -8.28 -3.86
CA LEU A 112 11.92 -8.06 -5.07
C LEU A 112 10.41 -8.18 -4.82
N GLU A 113 9.97 -9.13 -4.00
CA GLU A 113 8.57 -9.27 -3.57
C GLU A 113 8.09 -8.02 -2.82
N ALA A 114 8.90 -7.48 -1.91
CA ALA A 114 8.59 -6.23 -1.20
C ALA A 114 8.44 -5.05 -2.19
N GLY A 115 9.39 -4.88 -3.13
CA GLY A 115 9.30 -3.84 -4.15
C GLY A 115 8.09 -3.99 -5.09
N GLN A 116 7.73 -5.23 -5.45
CA GLN A 116 6.53 -5.51 -6.25
C GLN A 116 5.25 -5.22 -5.47
N SER A 117 5.19 -5.58 -4.19
CA SER A 117 4.03 -5.28 -3.33
C SER A 117 3.81 -3.77 -3.20
N ALA A 118 4.88 -2.99 -3.04
CA ALA A 118 4.81 -1.53 -2.97
C ALA A 118 4.37 -0.91 -4.31
N THR A 119 4.85 -1.44 -5.44
CA THR A 119 4.41 -0.99 -6.76
C THR A 119 2.93 -1.32 -7.01
N TYR A 120 2.47 -2.50 -6.57
CA TYR A 120 1.06 -2.88 -6.67
C TYR A 120 0.18 -1.98 -5.78
N GLU A 121 0.61 -1.69 -4.56
CA GLU A 121 -0.07 -0.76 -3.66
C GLU A 121 -0.20 0.64 -4.28
N GLU A 122 0.86 1.16 -4.90
CA GLU A 122 0.83 2.43 -5.62
C GLU A 122 -0.25 2.45 -6.71
N GLU A 123 -0.33 1.39 -7.51
CA GLU A 123 -1.35 1.30 -8.55
C GLU A 123 -2.77 1.16 -7.99
N ALA A 124 -2.92 0.43 -6.88
CA ALA A 124 -4.17 0.34 -6.16
C ALA A 124 -4.63 1.72 -5.67
N TRP A 125 -3.73 2.50 -5.05
CA TRP A 125 -3.97 3.88 -4.62
C TRP A 125 -4.25 4.82 -5.79
N ARG A 126 -3.53 4.65 -6.89
CA ARG A 126 -3.74 5.42 -8.12
C ARG A 126 -5.15 5.29 -8.68
N ARG A 127 -5.66 4.05 -8.76
CA ARG A 127 -7.04 3.76 -9.23
C ARG A 127 -8.12 4.22 -8.25
N SER A 128 -7.68 4.53 -7.03
CA SER A 128 -8.48 4.78 -5.85
C SER A 128 -8.76 6.27 -5.62
N TYR A 129 -7.88 7.16 -6.11
CA TYR A 129 -7.93 8.59 -5.82
C TYR A 129 -9.27 9.26 -6.12
N ARG A 130 -9.82 9.06 -7.32
CA ARG A 130 -11.14 9.63 -7.69
C ARG A 130 -12.24 9.24 -6.70
N ALA A 131 -12.22 7.98 -6.27
CA ALA A 131 -13.24 7.49 -5.36
C ALA A 131 -13.01 7.93 -3.91
N GLN A 132 -11.76 8.16 -3.50
CA GLN A 132 -11.49 8.77 -2.20
C GLN A 132 -11.94 10.23 -2.18
N LEU A 133 -11.65 11.00 -3.23
CA LEU A 133 -12.06 12.39 -3.36
C LEU A 133 -13.59 12.53 -3.50
N GLY A 134 -14.25 11.61 -4.21
CA GLY A 134 -15.71 11.58 -4.27
C GLY A 134 -16.37 11.32 -2.91
N LEU A 135 -15.78 10.44 -2.08
CA LEU A 135 -16.31 10.09 -0.76
C LEU A 135 -16.02 11.14 0.32
N HIS A 136 -14.82 11.72 0.30
CA HIS A 136 -14.32 12.58 1.38
C HIS A 136 -14.21 14.06 0.99
N GLY A 137 -14.49 14.39 -0.27
CA GLY A 137 -14.22 15.70 -0.85
C GLY A 137 -12.76 15.88 -1.23
N ASP A 138 -12.49 16.86 -2.09
CA ASP A 138 -11.13 17.31 -2.38
C ASP A 138 -10.67 18.29 -1.31
N THR A 139 -10.23 17.74 -0.17
CA THR A 139 -9.75 18.51 0.97
C THR A 139 -8.23 18.35 1.15
N PRO A 140 -7.55 19.33 1.76
CA PRO A 140 -6.11 19.22 2.06
C PRO A 140 -5.76 17.98 2.88
N ASP A 141 -6.66 17.52 3.76
CA ASP A 141 -6.45 16.32 4.56
C ASP A 141 -6.45 15.04 3.72
N VAL A 142 -7.35 14.92 2.74
CA VAL A 142 -7.38 13.76 1.83
C VAL A 142 -6.12 13.71 0.98
N ARG A 143 -5.67 14.86 0.47
CA ARG A 143 -4.40 14.98 -0.28
C ARG A 143 -3.19 14.67 0.59
N ARG A 144 -3.18 15.10 1.86
CA ARG A 144 -2.14 14.76 2.83
C ARG A 144 -2.04 13.25 3.06
N VAL A 145 -3.15 12.54 3.19
CA VAL A 145 -3.15 11.07 3.33
C VAL A 145 -2.56 10.38 2.09
N ALA A 146 -2.93 10.84 0.88
CA ALA A 146 -2.36 10.34 -0.37
C ALA A 146 -0.84 10.56 -0.45
N TYR A 147 -0.40 11.75 -0.04
CA TYR A 147 1.03 12.09 0.05
C TYR A 147 1.77 11.20 1.05
N GLU A 148 1.27 11.07 2.28
CA GLU A 148 1.88 10.21 3.32
C GLU A 148 1.98 8.75 2.86
N GLN A 149 0.95 8.25 2.16
CA GLN A 149 1.00 6.90 1.59
C GLN A 149 2.04 6.77 0.49
N THR A 150 2.17 7.77 -0.38
CA THR A 150 3.19 7.81 -1.44
C THR A 150 4.59 7.76 -0.83
N LEU A 151 4.83 8.48 0.27
CA LEU A 151 6.11 8.41 1.00
C LEU A 151 6.39 7.00 1.53
N ARG A 152 5.42 6.34 2.16
CA ARG A 152 5.58 4.97 2.66
C ARG A 152 5.90 3.96 1.56
N ILE A 153 5.21 4.07 0.42
CA ILE A 153 5.46 3.24 -0.76
C ILE A 153 6.88 3.47 -1.28
N ASN A 154 7.29 4.72 -1.43
CA ASN A 154 8.61 5.08 -1.93
C ASN A 154 9.73 4.59 -1.01
N ALA A 155 9.54 4.69 0.31
CA ALA A 155 10.49 4.17 1.29
C ALA A 155 10.74 2.67 1.10
N VAL A 156 9.67 1.86 0.95
CA VAL A 156 9.79 0.41 0.69
C VAL A 156 10.41 0.14 -0.69
N ARG A 157 10.00 0.86 -1.75
CA ARG A 157 10.55 0.67 -3.10
C ARG A 157 12.05 0.94 -3.18
N MET A 158 12.49 2.03 -2.57
CA MET A 158 13.91 2.40 -2.53
C MET A 158 14.72 1.41 -1.70
N SER A 159 14.31 1.18 -0.46
CA SER A 159 15.05 0.32 0.48
C SER A 159 15.12 -1.14 0.03
N SER A 160 14.03 -1.70 -0.51
CA SER A 160 14.03 -3.06 -1.06
C SER A 160 15.02 -3.21 -2.21
N ARG A 161 15.13 -2.22 -3.10
CA ARG A 161 16.14 -2.23 -4.16
C ARG A 161 17.55 -2.23 -3.59
N ILE A 162 17.84 -1.38 -2.60
CA ILE A 162 19.16 -1.32 -1.96
C ILE A 162 19.51 -2.67 -1.34
N VAL A 163 18.58 -3.30 -0.61
CA VAL A 163 18.78 -4.63 -0.02
C VAL A 163 19.04 -5.68 -1.11
N ALA A 164 18.33 -5.64 -2.24
CA ALA A 164 18.55 -6.55 -3.36
C ALA A 164 19.95 -6.38 -3.98
N GLU A 165 20.41 -5.14 -4.18
CA GLU A 165 21.74 -4.84 -4.72
C GLU A 165 22.85 -5.29 -3.74
N MET A 166 22.70 -4.97 -2.44
CA MET A 166 23.62 -5.43 -1.40
C MET A 166 23.68 -6.96 -1.35
N ALA A 167 22.52 -7.62 -1.44
CA ALA A 167 22.46 -9.07 -1.48
C ALA A 167 23.15 -9.63 -2.71
N ALA A 168 22.91 -9.09 -3.89
CA ALA A 168 23.54 -9.53 -5.13
C ALA A 168 25.08 -9.42 -5.05
N ALA A 169 25.59 -8.33 -4.48
CA ALA A 169 27.02 -8.07 -4.36
C ALA A 169 27.70 -8.91 -3.26
N GLN A 170 27.06 -9.10 -2.10
CA GLN A 170 27.75 -9.55 -0.89
C GLN A 170 27.45 -11.00 -0.48
N THR A 171 26.28 -11.53 -0.83
CA THR A 171 25.85 -12.86 -0.34
C THR A 171 26.57 -13.99 -1.05
N ARG A 172 26.64 -15.15 -0.40
CA ARG A 172 27.08 -16.41 -1.04
C ARG A 172 25.88 -17.19 -1.58
N PRO A 173 26.04 -18.00 -2.64
CA PRO A 173 24.95 -18.84 -3.16
C PRO A 173 24.34 -19.79 -2.11
N LYS A 174 25.18 -20.35 -1.22
CA LYS A 174 24.76 -21.23 -0.12
C LYS A 174 24.86 -20.51 1.24
N GLY A 175 24.02 -19.49 1.44
CA GLY A 175 23.82 -18.91 2.77
C GLY A 175 23.13 -19.88 3.74
N ARG A 176 23.01 -19.51 5.02
CA ARG A 176 22.43 -20.40 6.05
C ARG A 176 21.00 -20.04 6.43
N LEU A 177 20.63 -18.77 6.28
CA LEU A 177 19.35 -18.24 6.74
C LEU A 177 18.42 -17.87 5.57
N VAL A 178 17.11 -17.96 5.83
CA VAL A 178 16.04 -17.47 4.95
C VAL A 178 15.41 -16.28 5.67
N PRO A 179 15.28 -15.11 5.02
CA PRO A 179 14.76 -13.93 5.71
C PRO A 179 13.26 -14.04 5.99
N GLY A 180 12.87 -13.70 7.22
CA GLY A 180 11.50 -13.48 7.64
C GLY A 180 11.00 -12.06 7.30
N ALA A 181 9.73 -11.78 7.61
CA ALA A 181 9.15 -10.46 7.38
C ALA A 181 9.80 -9.38 8.26
N ALA A 182 10.04 -9.69 9.55
CA ALA A 182 10.72 -8.78 10.48
C ALA A 182 12.14 -8.47 10.01
N ASP A 183 12.90 -9.49 9.61
CA ASP A 183 14.26 -9.32 9.06
C ASP A 183 14.27 -8.35 7.86
N MET A 184 13.30 -8.48 6.96
CA MET A 184 13.18 -7.60 5.80
C MET A 184 12.86 -6.16 6.19
N ILE A 185 11.95 -5.94 7.15
CA ILE A 185 11.64 -4.60 7.66
C ILE A 185 12.89 -3.98 8.28
N GLU A 186 13.63 -4.70 9.11
CA GLU A 186 14.86 -4.20 9.74
C GLU A 186 15.93 -3.86 8.70
N LEU A 187 16.18 -4.75 7.73
CA LEU A 187 17.13 -4.52 6.63
C LEU A 187 16.74 -3.31 5.77
N MET A 188 15.47 -3.19 5.41
CA MET A 188 14.97 -2.07 4.62
C MET A 188 15.05 -0.75 5.39
N THR A 189 14.71 -0.78 6.68
CA THR A 189 14.82 0.40 7.54
C THR A 189 16.27 0.87 7.62
N ALA A 190 17.19 -0.05 7.91
CA ALA A 190 18.61 0.26 7.99
C ALA A 190 19.17 0.75 6.65
N ALA A 191 18.75 0.15 5.52
CA ALA A 191 19.11 0.64 4.19
C ALA A 191 18.59 2.06 3.91
N SER A 192 17.37 2.39 4.35
CA SER A 192 16.82 3.74 4.21
C SER A 192 17.59 4.74 5.07
N THR A 193 17.90 4.39 6.32
CA THR A 193 18.72 5.23 7.21
C THR A 193 20.11 5.48 6.65
N LEU A 194 20.74 4.47 6.06
CA LEU A 194 22.04 4.60 5.38
C LEU A 194 22.00 5.68 4.30
N VAL A 195 20.96 5.68 3.46
CA VAL A 195 20.76 6.69 2.41
C VAL A 195 20.56 8.07 3.01
N HIS A 196 19.71 8.21 4.03
CA HIS A 196 19.47 9.49 4.67
C HIS A 196 20.73 10.11 5.29
N LEU A 197 21.61 9.29 5.87
CA LEU A 197 22.90 9.77 6.39
C LEU A 197 23.80 10.27 5.26
N ALA A 198 23.83 9.57 4.12
CA ALA A 198 24.61 9.98 2.94
C ALA A 198 24.04 11.26 2.30
N GLU A 199 22.72 11.38 2.19
CA GLU A 199 22.04 12.59 1.71
C GLU A 199 22.35 13.79 2.61
N THR A 200 22.28 13.59 3.93
CA THR A 200 22.60 14.64 4.90
C THR A 200 24.04 15.14 4.76
N ALA A 201 24.99 14.24 4.47
CA ALA A 201 26.38 14.63 4.23
C ALA A 201 26.49 15.51 2.98
N ASN A 202 25.86 15.09 1.88
CA ASN A 202 25.85 15.84 0.63
C ASN A 202 25.17 17.22 0.77
N GLU A 203 24.09 17.31 1.55
CA GLU A 203 23.40 18.59 1.80
C GLU A 203 24.27 19.58 2.58
N ILE A 204 25.03 19.10 3.58
CA ILE A 204 25.97 19.94 4.33
C ILE A 204 27.14 20.36 3.44
N GLU A 205 27.68 19.44 2.64
CA GLU A 205 28.78 19.73 1.71
C GLU A 205 28.37 20.76 0.65
N ALA A 206 27.14 20.67 0.14
CA ALA A 206 26.58 21.61 -0.82
C ALA A 206 26.16 22.96 -0.19
N GLY A 207 26.26 23.12 1.13
CA GLY A 207 25.85 24.33 1.84
C GLY A 207 24.33 24.55 1.88
N LEU A 208 23.53 23.52 1.62
CA LEU A 208 22.07 23.55 1.70
C LEU A 208 21.57 23.44 3.15
N THR A 209 22.32 22.69 3.97
CA THR A 209 22.02 22.47 5.38
C THR A 209 23.16 23.05 6.23
N PRO A 210 22.87 23.77 7.33
CA PRO A 210 23.92 24.30 8.21
C PRO A 210 24.85 23.18 8.72
N PRO A 211 26.18 23.39 8.73
CA PRO A 211 27.17 22.38 9.12
C PRO A 211 27.24 22.21 10.64
N SER A 212 26.16 21.70 11.23
CA SER A 212 26.02 21.44 12.66
C SER A 212 25.18 20.19 12.85
N ILE A 213 25.82 19.11 13.32
CA ILE A 213 25.15 17.86 13.66
C ILE A 213 25.18 17.65 15.18
N THR A 214 24.09 17.12 15.74
CA THR A 214 23.96 16.80 17.17
C THR A 214 23.46 15.38 17.31
N PHE A 215 24.07 14.60 18.20
CA PHE A 215 23.66 13.22 18.44
C PHE A 215 22.63 13.18 19.56
N SER A 216 21.45 12.65 19.26
CA SER A 216 20.43 12.42 20.28
C SER A 216 20.87 11.27 21.21
N PRO A 217 20.38 11.23 22.46
CA PRO A 217 20.60 10.08 23.34
C PRO A 217 20.04 8.75 22.80
N GLY A 218 19.13 8.82 21.82
CA GLY A 218 18.56 7.65 21.14
C GLY A 218 19.32 7.25 19.87
N GLY A 219 20.54 7.74 19.65
CA GLY A 219 21.38 7.40 18.50
C GLY A 219 21.00 8.08 17.17
N ASP A 220 19.93 8.89 17.14
CA ASP A 220 19.54 9.64 15.95
C ASP A 220 20.48 10.84 15.71
N VAL A 221 20.72 11.14 14.43
CA VAL A 221 21.49 12.31 13.99
C VAL A 221 20.52 13.46 13.80
N LEU A 222 20.62 14.45 14.68
CA LEU A 222 19.83 15.66 14.62
C LEU A 222 20.58 16.71 13.79
N THR A 223 20.01 17.03 12.64
CA THR A 223 20.43 18.14 11.79
C THR A 223 19.31 19.16 11.69
N ARG A 224 19.65 20.39 11.32
CA ARG A 224 18.62 21.38 10.97
C ARG A 224 18.01 20.98 9.64
N ARG A 225 16.70 20.75 9.59
CA ARG A 225 15.99 20.29 8.41
C ARG A 225 15.38 21.41 7.58
N GLU A 226 15.86 22.65 7.72
CA GLU A 226 15.30 23.83 7.07
C GLU A 226 15.20 23.64 5.54
N PHE A 227 16.23 23.09 4.89
CA PHE A 227 16.16 22.79 3.46
C PHE A 227 15.07 21.76 3.11
N SER A 228 14.98 20.67 3.88
CA SER A 228 13.98 19.64 3.67
C SER A 228 12.56 20.14 3.92
N ASP A 229 12.36 20.96 4.95
CA ASP A 229 11.06 21.47 5.38
C ASP A 229 10.57 22.60 4.46
N VAL A 230 11.47 23.48 3.99
CA VAL A 230 11.13 24.65 3.17
C VAL A 230 11.11 24.32 1.68
N ILE A 231 11.98 23.41 1.20
CA ILE A 231 12.14 23.14 -0.24
C ILE A 231 11.67 21.73 -0.60
N GLN A 232 12.27 20.68 -0.03
CA GLN A 232 12.02 19.31 -0.47
C GLN A 232 10.56 18.87 -0.22
N THR A 233 10.05 19.10 1.00
CA THR A 233 8.71 18.66 1.41
C THR A 233 7.61 19.37 0.62
N PRO A 234 7.62 20.71 0.47
CA PRO A 234 6.62 21.39 -0.37
C PRO A 234 6.70 20.98 -1.84
N MET A 235 7.91 20.82 -2.39
CA MET A 235 8.09 20.35 -3.76
C MET A 235 7.55 18.93 -3.95
N SER A 236 7.84 18.03 -3.01
CA SER A 236 7.35 16.64 -3.02
C SER A 236 5.82 16.58 -2.91
N LYS A 237 5.21 17.42 -2.06
CA LYS A 237 3.75 17.57 -1.97
C LYS A 237 3.15 18.08 -3.27
N MET A 238 3.71 19.13 -3.87
CA MET A 238 3.25 19.66 -5.15
C MET A 238 3.32 18.61 -6.26
N MET A 239 4.39 17.81 -6.33
CA MET A 239 4.48 16.72 -7.30
C MET A 239 3.43 15.63 -7.04
N SER A 240 3.18 15.30 -5.77
CA SER A 240 2.13 14.35 -5.38
C SER A 240 0.75 14.85 -5.78
N ASP A 241 0.46 16.13 -5.54
CA ASP A 241 -0.81 16.76 -5.92
C ASP A 241 -1.00 16.78 -7.44
N ALA A 242 0.02 17.19 -8.19
CA ALA A 242 0.01 17.16 -9.64
C ALA A 242 -0.18 15.73 -10.18
N HIS A 243 0.41 14.74 -9.51
CA HIS A 243 0.19 13.33 -9.83
C HIS A 243 -1.28 12.95 -9.60
N VAL A 244 -1.86 13.27 -8.44
CA VAL A 244 -3.27 13.00 -8.12
C VAL A 244 -4.18 13.65 -9.18
N ASP A 245 -3.95 14.92 -9.52
CA ASP A 245 -4.74 15.65 -10.52
C ASP A 245 -4.67 14.99 -11.89
N PHE A 246 -3.48 14.56 -12.31
CA PHE A 246 -3.31 13.80 -13.55
C PHE A 246 -4.11 12.49 -13.55
N GLN A 247 -4.17 11.76 -12.42
CA GLN A 247 -4.95 10.53 -12.33
C GLN A 247 -6.47 10.78 -12.30
N ILE A 248 -6.91 11.89 -11.71
CA ILE A 248 -8.32 12.29 -11.76
C ILE A 248 -8.72 12.57 -13.21
N ALA A 249 -7.91 13.35 -13.92
CA ALA A 249 -8.14 13.73 -15.32
C ALA A 249 -8.15 12.52 -16.25
N ARG A 250 -7.29 11.53 -15.99
CA ARG A 250 -7.25 10.27 -16.73
C ARG A 250 -8.44 9.38 -16.36
N ARG A 251 -9.60 9.64 -16.97
CA ARG A 251 -10.75 8.73 -16.90
C ARG A 251 -10.38 7.46 -17.68
N PRO A 252 -10.23 6.28 -17.05
CA PRO A 252 -10.16 5.06 -17.84
C PRO A 252 -11.49 4.93 -18.59
N ASP A 253 -11.43 4.66 -19.89
CA ASP A 253 -12.62 4.33 -20.67
C ASP A 253 -13.32 3.18 -19.97
N VAL A 254 -14.46 3.48 -19.35
CA VAL A 254 -15.32 2.44 -18.81
C VAL A 254 -15.91 1.75 -20.03
N PRO A 255 -15.69 0.45 -20.24
CA PRO A 255 -16.34 -0.25 -21.33
C PRO A 255 -17.85 0.02 -21.25
N ALA A 256 -18.44 0.49 -22.35
CA ALA A 256 -19.85 0.85 -22.40
C ALA A 256 -20.76 -0.35 -22.06
N GLU A 257 -20.24 -1.56 -22.26
CA GLU A 257 -20.91 -2.80 -21.94
C GLU A 257 -20.42 -3.37 -20.61
N ALA A 258 -21.38 -3.70 -19.75
CA ALA A 258 -21.12 -4.48 -18.56
C ALA A 258 -20.57 -5.85 -18.99
N PRO A 259 -19.46 -6.34 -18.40
CA PRO A 259 -18.94 -7.66 -18.72
C PRO A 259 -20.02 -8.71 -18.47
N ASP A 260 -20.07 -9.72 -19.33
CA ASP A 260 -20.95 -10.87 -19.11
C ASP A 260 -20.44 -11.65 -17.89
N VAL A 261 -21.19 -11.58 -16.80
CA VAL A 261 -20.83 -12.20 -15.52
C VAL A 261 -21.35 -13.63 -15.52
N ASP A 262 -20.50 -14.58 -15.14
CA ASP A 262 -20.85 -16.00 -15.03
C ASP A 262 -22.18 -16.20 -14.24
N PRO A 263 -23.19 -16.89 -14.82
CA PRO A 263 -24.45 -17.21 -14.16
C PRO A 263 -24.30 -17.89 -12.79
N LEU A 264 -23.25 -18.70 -12.59
CA LEU A 264 -22.98 -19.35 -11.30
C LEU A 264 -22.57 -18.32 -10.24
N PHE A 265 -21.73 -17.37 -10.61
CA PHE A 265 -21.33 -16.28 -9.72
C PHE A 265 -22.53 -15.38 -9.37
N LYS A 266 -23.39 -15.05 -10.35
CA LYS A 266 -24.63 -14.29 -10.11
C LYS A 266 -25.51 -14.95 -9.05
N ARG A 267 -25.71 -16.27 -9.16
CA ARG A 267 -26.50 -17.06 -8.20
C ARG A 267 -25.85 -17.13 -6.81
N ALA A 268 -24.52 -17.28 -6.75
CA ALA A 268 -23.79 -17.32 -5.48
C ALA A 268 -23.93 -15.99 -4.71
N VAL A 269 -23.75 -14.86 -5.39
CA VAL A 269 -23.91 -13.51 -4.79
C VAL A 269 -25.35 -13.29 -4.30
N GLU A 270 -26.35 -13.68 -5.10
CA GLU A 270 -27.75 -13.54 -4.70
C GLU A 270 -28.12 -14.43 -3.51
N ALA A 271 -27.58 -15.65 -3.44
CA ALA A 271 -27.77 -16.56 -2.32
C ALA A 271 -27.11 -16.05 -1.02
N GLU A 272 -25.92 -15.43 -1.12
CA GLU A 272 -25.16 -14.97 0.04
C GLU A 272 -25.65 -13.61 0.56
N PHE A 273 -25.93 -12.65 -0.34
CA PHE A 273 -26.24 -11.27 0.02
C PHE A 273 -27.72 -10.91 -0.14
N GLY A 274 -28.56 -11.81 -0.69
CA GLY A 274 -29.98 -11.56 -0.93
C GLY A 274 -30.27 -10.48 -1.97
N VAL A 275 -29.26 -10.07 -2.75
CA VAL A 275 -29.36 -9.03 -3.78
C VAL A 275 -28.73 -9.48 -5.09
N SER A 276 -29.43 -9.21 -6.19
CA SER A 276 -28.90 -9.48 -7.53
C SER A 276 -27.74 -8.53 -7.85
N ILE A 277 -26.61 -9.09 -8.31
CA ILE A 277 -25.45 -8.31 -8.78
C ILE A 277 -25.78 -7.42 -9.99
N GLU A 278 -26.86 -7.71 -10.71
CA GLU A 278 -27.30 -6.88 -11.85
C GLU A 278 -27.90 -5.55 -11.40
N ALA A 279 -28.41 -5.43 -10.18
CA ALA A 279 -29.01 -4.19 -9.68
C ALA A 279 -28.00 -3.01 -9.64
N PRO A 280 -26.80 -3.16 -9.03
CA PRO A 280 -25.76 -2.11 -9.09
C PRO A 280 -25.06 -1.98 -10.45
N LEU A 281 -25.13 -2.99 -11.33
CA LEU A 281 -24.60 -2.89 -12.70
C LEU A 281 -25.55 -2.14 -13.64
N ARG A 282 -26.87 -2.21 -13.42
CA ARG A 282 -27.89 -1.48 -14.21
C ARG A 282 -27.92 0.02 -13.90
N SER A 283 -27.63 0.44 -12.66
CA SER A 283 -27.51 1.88 -12.33
C SER A 283 -26.36 2.58 -13.06
N ARG A 284 -25.38 1.83 -13.61
CA ARG A 284 -24.35 2.36 -14.50
C ARG A 284 -24.83 2.57 -15.95
N LYS A 285 -25.84 1.84 -16.41
CA LYS A 285 -26.38 1.95 -17.78
C LYS A 285 -27.37 3.12 -17.94
N HIS A 286 -27.89 3.67 -16.84
CA HIS A 286 -28.74 4.86 -16.86
C HIS A 286 -27.95 6.12 -16.50
N SER A 287 -26.91 6.41 -17.29
CA SER A 287 -26.72 7.78 -17.74
C SER A 287 -27.26 7.81 -19.17
N PRO A 288 -28.47 8.36 -19.37
CA PRO A 288 -28.51 9.42 -20.36
C PRO A 288 -29.54 10.49 -20.01
N GLY A 289 -29.39 11.69 -20.57
CA GLY A 289 -30.57 12.51 -20.79
C GLY A 289 -31.57 11.65 -21.58
N LEU A 290 -32.68 11.27 -20.97
CA LEU A 290 -33.96 11.03 -21.65
C LEU A 290 -35.05 10.67 -20.63
N ALA A 291 -36.01 11.57 -20.62
CA ALA A 291 -37.42 11.40 -20.31
C ALA A 291 -37.97 9.97 -20.14
N SER A 292 -38.90 9.90 -19.18
CA SER A 292 -40.07 9.04 -19.14
C SER A 292 -39.88 7.57 -18.72
N ARG A 293 -40.08 7.31 -17.41
CA ARG A 293 -40.99 6.25 -16.92
C ARG A 293 -41.30 6.42 -15.42
N PRO A 294 -42.53 6.13 -14.96
CA PRO A 294 -43.02 6.58 -13.66
C PRO A 294 -42.55 5.72 -12.48
N ALA A 295 -42.30 6.39 -11.35
CA ALA A 295 -41.61 5.95 -10.14
C ALA A 295 -42.32 4.89 -9.26
N ALA A 296 -43.43 4.30 -9.70
CA ALA A 296 -44.28 3.50 -8.81
C ALA A 296 -43.81 2.04 -8.57
N SER A 297 -42.89 1.50 -9.39
CA SER A 297 -42.52 0.06 -9.31
C SER A 297 -41.26 -0.23 -8.48
N GLN A 298 -40.38 0.74 -8.21
CA GLN A 298 -39.10 0.49 -7.53
C GLN A 298 -39.18 0.56 -5.99
N LEU A 299 -40.15 1.29 -5.43
CA LEU A 299 -40.27 1.52 -3.98
C LEU A 299 -40.75 0.29 -3.17
N ARG A 300 -41.24 -0.79 -3.80
CA ARG A 300 -41.70 -1.99 -3.07
C ARG A 300 -40.56 -2.92 -2.61
N CYS A 301 -39.36 -2.83 -3.19
CA CYS A 301 -38.26 -3.73 -2.84
C CYS A 301 -37.50 -3.31 -1.56
N LEU A 302 -37.41 -2.01 -1.25
CA LEU A 302 -36.59 -1.53 -0.13
C LEU A 302 -37.30 -1.61 1.24
N VAL A 303 -38.62 -1.65 1.28
CA VAL A 303 -39.38 -1.64 2.55
C VAL A 303 -39.47 -3.04 3.19
N ARG A 304 -39.23 -4.13 2.44
CA ARG A 304 -39.29 -5.51 2.98
C ARG A 304 -38.02 -5.96 3.73
N SER A 305 -36.87 -5.33 3.50
CA SER A 305 -35.60 -5.76 4.12
C SER A 305 -35.46 -5.37 5.60
N SER A 306 -36.18 -4.33 6.08
CA SER A 306 -36.06 -3.89 7.48
C SER A 306 -36.77 -4.80 8.48
N ARG A 307 -37.73 -5.63 8.05
CA ARG A 307 -38.42 -6.57 8.95
C ARG A 307 -37.67 -7.91 9.13
N ALA A 308 -36.79 -8.27 8.20
CA ALA A 308 -36.05 -9.54 8.24
C ALA A 308 -34.90 -9.56 9.28
N SER A 309 -34.34 -8.40 9.65
CA SER A 309 -33.22 -8.32 10.60
C SER A 309 -33.59 -8.69 12.04
N SER A 310 -34.88 -8.74 12.41
CA SER A 310 -35.30 -9.09 13.77
C SER A 310 -35.40 -10.61 14.06
N CYS A 311 -35.41 -11.46 13.02
CA CYS A 311 -35.50 -12.91 13.20
C CYS A 311 -34.13 -13.61 13.28
N VAL A 312 -33.07 -13.02 12.73
CA VAL A 312 -31.76 -13.71 12.57
C VAL A 312 -30.95 -13.74 13.88
N THR A 313 -31.18 -12.81 14.81
CA THR A 313 -30.44 -12.74 16.08
C THR A 313 -30.82 -13.86 17.07
N ARG A 314 -31.89 -14.62 16.82
CA ARG A 314 -32.36 -15.69 17.72
C ARG A 314 -31.81 -17.08 17.37
N ALA A 315 -31.26 -17.28 16.17
CA ALA A 315 -30.84 -18.60 15.68
C ALA A 315 -29.35 -18.94 15.95
N TYR A 316 -28.53 -17.98 16.38
CA TYR A 316 -27.07 -18.19 16.53
C TYR A 316 -26.62 -18.61 17.95
N ARG A 317 -27.55 -18.84 18.89
CA ARG A 317 -27.20 -19.13 20.29
C ARG A 317 -27.15 -20.61 20.68
N GLU A 318 -27.48 -21.54 19.78
CA GLU A 318 -27.52 -22.96 20.11
C GLU A 318 -26.96 -23.83 18.97
N ARG A 319 -25.68 -24.24 19.07
CA ARG A 319 -25.18 -25.65 18.96
C ARG A 319 -23.65 -25.77 18.75
N PRO A 320 -23.05 -26.93 19.08
CA PRO A 320 -21.72 -27.00 19.69
C PRO A 320 -20.57 -27.43 18.74
N ARG A 321 -19.34 -27.30 19.28
CA ARG A 321 -18.04 -27.66 18.71
C ARG A 321 -17.77 -29.17 18.62
N ASN A 322 -16.85 -29.51 17.70
CA ASN A 322 -16.15 -30.79 17.42
C ASN A 322 -16.94 -31.78 16.56
N VAL A 323 -16.37 -32.39 15.49
CA VAL A 323 -15.30 -33.41 15.50
C VAL A 323 -14.50 -33.44 14.16
N PHE A 324 -13.21 -33.76 14.26
CA PHE A 324 -12.22 -34.15 13.23
C PHE A 324 -12.67 -35.32 12.32
N SER A 325 -12.23 -35.37 11.04
CA SER A 325 -11.61 -36.57 10.43
C SER A 325 -11.25 -36.35 8.95
N SER A 326 -10.15 -37.00 8.58
CA SER A 326 -9.43 -37.12 7.30
C SER A 326 -10.18 -37.83 6.16
N ALA A 327 -9.57 -37.67 4.97
CA ALA A 327 -9.53 -38.57 3.80
C ALA A 327 -10.45 -38.23 2.63
N CYS A 328 -9.83 -37.88 1.48
CA CYS A 328 -10.01 -38.66 0.26
C CYS A 328 -8.95 -38.30 -0.80
N CYS A 329 -8.07 -39.27 -1.09
CA CYS A 329 -7.33 -39.40 -2.34
C CYS A 329 -8.24 -39.99 -3.42
N CYS A 330 -8.11 -39.51 -4.67
CA CYS A 330 -8.30 -40.25 -5.93
C CYS A 330 -7.58 -39.42 -7.02
N ALA A 331 -6.40 -39.82 -7.52
CA ALA A 331 -6.13 -40.87 -8.51
C ALA A 331 -6.62 -40.52 -9.93
N TYR A 332 -5.69 -40.11 -10.80
CA TYR A 332 -5.67 -40.40 -12.24
C TYR A 332 -4.21 -40.45 -12.71
N GLY A 333 -3.76 -41.61 -13.20
CA GLY A 333 -2.59 -41.76 -14.08
C GLY A 333 -3.04 -42.45 -15.37
N PRO A 334 -2.16 -43.04 -16.19
CA PRO A 334 -0.79 -42.66 -16.51
C PRO A 334 -0.52 -42.65 -18.05
N GLY A 335 0.59 -42.05 -18.48
CA GLY A 335 1.20 -42.25 -19.80
C GLY A 335 2.35 -41.27 -19.98
N GLY A 336 3.60 -41.63 -20.29
CA GLY A 336 4.19 -42.88 -20.74
C GLY A 336 5.38 -42.49 -21.62
N ARG A 337 6.61 -42.54 -21.06
CA ARG A 337 7.97 -42.72 -21.64
C ARG A 337 8.32 -41.99 -22.97
N LYS A 338 9.48 -41.35 -23.12
CA LYS A 338 10.81 -41.99 -23.08
C LYS A 338 11.93 -40.97 -22.79
N ARG A 339 12.86 -41.41 -21.94
CA ARG A 339 14.25 -40.93 -21.89
C ARG A 339 15.02 -41.48 -23.09
N GLN A 340 15.90 -40.68 -23.67
CA GLN A 340 17.21 -41.16 -24.14
C GLN A 340 18.26 -40.18 -23.64
N ARG A 341 19.18 -40.70 -22.84
CA ARG A 341 20.51 -40.13 -22.58
C ARG A 341 21.45 -40.75 -23.60
N ALA A 342 22.29 -39.92 -24.20
CA ALA A 342 23.72 -40.16 -24.32
C ALA A 342 24.38 -38.89 -23.79
#